data_AF-A0A231V0H4-F1
#
_entry.id   AF-A0A231V0H4-F1
#
_cell.length_a   1.000
_cell.length_b   1.000
_cell.length_c   1.000
_cell.angle_alpha   90.00
_cell.angle_beta   90.00
_cell.angle_gamma   90.00
#
_symmetry.space_group_name_H-M   'P 1'
#
loop_
_entity.id
_entity.type
_entity.pdbx_description
1 polymer ?
#
loop_
_entity_poly.entity_id
_entity_poly.type
_entity_poly.pdbx_seq_one_letter_code
_entity_poly.pdbx_strand_id
1 'polypeptide(L)'
;MTRRPSSLGAIIGINARLFWAFSLCVIAWFTWPTSMKWWGFGIISVCAALSALGLLIEAIRAASKLYLRDKALAEFEAQGAKPKTARVAGDDSLEKAGMR
;
A
#
# COMPACT_ATOMS: atom_id res chain seq x y z
N MET A 1 16.63 -8.01 -14.34
CA MET A 1 15.52 -7.04 -14.10
C MET A 1 14.52 -7.68 -13.14
N THR A 2 14.60 -7.37 -11.86
CA THR A 2 13.64 -7.84 -10.85
C THR A 2 12.33 -7.07 -11.02
N ARG A 3 11.22 -7.75 -11.37
CA ARG A 3 9.89 -7.13 -11.46
C ARG A 3 9.55 -6.51 -10.10
N ARG A 4 9.49 -5.17 -10.02
CA ARG A 4 8.89 -4.49 -8.87
C ARG A 4 7.45 -5.03 -8.73
N PRO A 5 7.05 -5.65 -7.61
CA PRO A 5 5.64 -6.00 -7.42
C PRO A 5 4.84 -4.70 -7.45
N SER A 6 3.91 -4.59 -8.41
CA SER A 6 3.29 -3.30 -8.75
C SER A 6 2.63 -2.69 -7.50
N SER A 7 3.08 -1.50 -7.09
CA SER A 7 2.45 -0.70 -6.02
C SER A 7 0.97 -0.48 -6.31
N LEU A 8 0.61 -0.40 -7.59
CA LEU A 8 -0.75 -0.24 -8.09
C LEU A 8 -1.71 -1.33 -7.56
N GLY A 9 -1.31 -2.60 -7.60
CA GLY A 9 -2.11 -3.70 -7.05
C GLY A 9 -2.33 -3.60 -5.53
N ALA A 10 -1.31 -3.14 -4.80
CA ALA A 10 -1.44 -2.91 -3.35
C ALA A 10 -2.39 -1.74 -3.05
N ILE A 11 -2.30 -0.65 -3.81
CA ILE A 11 -3.17 0.53 -3.67
C ILE A 11 -4.63 0.16 -4.00
N ILE A 12 -4.87 -0.55 -5.10
CA ILE A 12 -6.21 -1.05 -5.44
C ILE A 12 -6.75 -1.95 -4.33
N GLY A 13 -5.92 -2.86 -3.82
CA GLY A 13 -6.31 -3.75 -2.73
C GLY A 13 -6.68 -3.01 -1.44
N ILE A 14 -5.99 -1.93 -1.08
CA ILE A 14 -6.32 -1.10 0.08
C ILE A 14 -7.65 -0.36 -0.16
N ASN A 15 -7.80 0.29 -1.32
CA ASN A 15 -9.03 1.01 -1.66
C ASN A 15 -10.25 0.10 -1.70
N ALA A 16 -10.11 -1.11 -2.26
CA ALA A 16 -11.19 -2.09 -2.27
C ALA A 16 -11.62 -2.48 -0.85
N ARG A 17 -10.67 -2.71 0.07
CA ARG A 17 -10.98 -3.02 1.48
C ARG A 17 -11.69 -1.86 2.17
N LEU A 18 -11.25 -0.62 1.93
CA LEU A 18 -11.90 0.57 2.48
C LEU A 18 -13.32 0.74 1.94
N PHE A 19 -13.51 0.52 0.63
CA PHE A 19 -14.83 0.56 0.00
C PHE A 19 -15.77 -0.49 0.59
N TRP A 20 -15.29 -1.72 0.78
CA TRP A 20 -16.08 -2.79 1.41
C TRP A 20 -16.38 -2.50 2.88
N ALA A 21 -15.40 -1.99 3.64
CA ALA A 21 -15.62 -1.59 5.03
C ALA A 21 -16.71 -0.51 5.13
N PHE A 22 -16.65 0.51 4.28
CA PHE A 22 -17.67 1.55 4.21
C PHE A 22 -19.05 0.98 3.84
N SER A 23 -19.10 0.13 2.80
CA SER A 23 -20.34 -0.49 2.35
C SER A 23 -20.99 -1.33 3.46
N LEU A 24 -20.20 -2.06 4.24
CA LEU A 24 -20.68 -2.83 5.39
C LEU A 24 -21.19 -1.93 6.53
N CYS A 25 -20.56 -0.79 6.79
CA CYS A 25 -21.08 0.19 7.75
C CYS A 25 -22.44 0.74 7.29
N VAL A 26 -22.60 1.04 6.00
CA VAL A 26 -23.88 1.50 5.44
C VAL A 26 -24.96 0.42 5.60
N ILE A 27 -24.65 -0.83 5.28
CA ILE A 27 -25.56 -1.97 5.47
C ILE A 27 -25.92 -2.11 6.96
N ALA A 28 -24.95 -2.04 7.86
CA ALA A 28 -25.18 -2.12 9.31
C ALA A 28 -26.13 -1.01 9.78
N TRP A 29 -25.97 0.21 9.27
CA TRP A 29 -26.85 1.33 9.59
C TRP A 29 -28.28 1.11 9.10
N PHE A 30 -28.47 0.70 7.84
CA PHE A 30 -29.80 0.46 7.28
C PHE A 30 -30.51 -0.75 7.86
N THR A 31 -29.76 -1.75 8.33
CA THR A 31 -30.32 -2.95 8.97
C THR A 31 -30.50 -2.79 10.48
N TRP A 32 -30.20 -1.62 11.06
CA TRP A 32 -30.41 -1.40 12.48
C TRP A 32 -31.91 -1.49 12.83
N PRO A 33 -32.31 -2.36 13.77
CA PRO A 33 -33.72 -2.59 14.05
C PRO A 33 -34.33 -1.41 14.82
N THR A 34 -35.43 -0.87 14.30
CA THR A 34 -36.21 0.20 14.95
C THR A 34 -37.36 -0.34 15.82
N SER A 35 -37.68 -1.64 15.71
CA SER A 35 -38.75 -2.29 16.46
C SER A 35 -38.36 -3.71 16.88
N MET A 36 -38.86 -4.15 18.03
CA MET A 36 -38.58 -5.45 18.62
C MET A 36 -38.97 -6.63 17.71
N LYS A 37 -39.95 -6.44 16.80
CA LYS A 37 -40.36 -7.46 15.82
C LYS A 37 -39.25 -7.85 14.84
N TRP A 38 -38.27 -6.96 14.65
CA TRP A 38 -37.22 -7.06 13.64
C TRP A 38 -35.83 -7.24 14.28
N TRP A 39 -35.77 -7.67 15.54
CA TRP A 39 -34.54 -7.78 16.33
C TRP A 39 -33.43 -8.62 15.68
N GLY A 40 -33.79 -9.62 14.85
CA GLY A 40 -32.84 -10.44 14.11
C GLY A 40 -31.95 -9.64 13.16
N PHE A 41 -32.43 -8.53 12.61
CA PHE A 41 -31.60 -7.62 11.82
C PHE A 41 -30.54 -6.89 12.68
N GLY A 42 -30.75 -6.79 14.00
CA GLY A 42 -29.73 -6.29 14.93
C GLY A 42 -28.49 -7.17 14.95
N ILE A 43 -28.64 -8.50 14.93
CA ILE A 43 -27.50 -9.42 14.85
C ILE A 43 -26.75 -9.21 13.54
N ILE A 44 -27.47 -9.11 12.42
CA ILE A 44 -26.88 -8.89 11.09
C ILE A 44 -26.11 -7.56 11.06
N SER A 45 -26.70 -6.49 11.61
CA SER A 45 -26.07 -5.17 11.70
C SER A 45 -24.78 -5.21 12.52
N VAL A 46 -24.79 -5.88 13.68
CA VAL A 46 -23.59 -6.05 14.52
C VAL A 46 -22.52 -6.87 13.80
N CYS A 47 -22.89 -7.98 13.16
CA CYS A 47 -21.94 -8.78 12.38
C CYS A 47 -21.33 -7.96 11.24
N ALA A 48 -22.14 -7.19 10.51
CA ALA A 48 -21.66 -6.31 9.44
C ALA A 48 -20.70 -5.23 9.97
N ALA A 49 -21.01 -4.62 11.12
CA ALA A 49 -20.14 -3.64 11.77
C ALA A 49 -18.79 -4.25 12.20
N LEU A 50 -18.80 -5.46 12.77
CA LEU A 50 -17.58 -6.17 13.14
C LEU A 50 -16.74 -6.54 11.91
N SER A 51 -17.37 -7.00 10.84
CA SER A 51 -16.68 -7.27 9.58
C SER A 51 -16.06 -6.00 8.97
N ALA A 52 -16.77 -4.87 9.04
CA ALA A 52 -16.25 -3.57 8.60
C ALA A 52 -15.00 -3.16 9.37
N LEU A 53 -15.00 -3.35 10.71
CA LEU A 53 -13.83 -3.10 11.54
C LEU A 53 -12.65 -4.00 11.17
N GLY A 54 -12.89 -5.29 10.91
CA GLY A 54 -11.86 -6.22 10.46
C GLY A 54 -11.19 -5.76 9.15
N LEU A 55 -12.00 -5.40 8.15
CA LEU A 55 -11.50 -4.88 6.87
C LEU A 55 -10.72 -3.57 7.02
N LEU A 56 -11.16 -2.68 7.92
CA LEU A 56 -10.44 -1.44 8.20
C LEU A 56 -9.06 -1.71 8.81
N ILE A 57 -8.96 -2.63 9.77
CA ILE A 57 -7.69 -3.03 10.37
C ILE A 57 -6.76 -3.63 9.32
N GLU A 58 -7.26 -4.50 8.44
CA GLU A 58 -6.47 -5.05 7.34
C GLU A 58 -6.00 -3.98 6.36
N ALA A 59 -6.86 -3.03 6.01
CA ALA A 59 -6.51 -1.92 5.13
C ALA A 59 -5.39 -1.06 5.74
N ILE A 60 -5.48 -0.76 7.04
CA ILE A 60 -4.43 -0.02 7.77
C ILE A 60 -3.12 -0.80 7.76
N ARG A 61 -3.14 -2.10 8.10
CA ARG A 61 -1.93 -2.95 8.07
C ARG A 61 -1.28 -2.99 6.69
N ALA A 62 -2.08 -3.14 5.64
CA ALA A 62 -1.60 -3.13 4.25
C ALA A 62 -0.99 -1.77 3.87
N ALA A 63 -1.65 -0.67 4.27
CA ALA A 63 -1.14 0.68 4.04
C ALA A 63 0.18 0.95 4.78
N SER A 64 0.28 0.57 6.06
CA SER A 64 1.52 0.70 6.83
C SER A 64 2.66 -0.12 6.21
N LYS A 65 2.38 -1.35 5.76
CA LYS A 65 3.39 -2.19 5.10
C LYS A 65 3.86 -1.58 3.78
N LEU A 66 2.94 -1.01 3.00
CA LEU A 66 3.28 -0.30 1.76
C LEU A 66 4.14 0.93 2.04
N TYR A 67 3.76 1.74 3.03
CA TYR A 67 4.51 2.93 3.42
C TYR A 67 5.92 2.61 3.91
N LEU A 68 6.08 1.62 4.79
CA LEU A 68 7.40 1.22 5.29
C LEU A 68 8.31 0.71 4.15
N ARG A 69 7.75 -0.05 3.21
CA ARG A 69 8.49 -0.52 2.03
C ARG A 69 8.93 0.65 1.16
N ASP A 70 8.03 1.57 0.85
CA ASP A 70 8.33 2.71 -0.02
C ASP A 70 9.32 3.68 0.66
N LYS A 71 9.23 3.84 1.99
CA LYS A 71 10.22 4.58 2.79
C LYS A 71 11.61 3.93 2.72
N ALA A 72 11.70 2.62 2.95
CA ALA A 72 12.98 1.91 2.86
C ALA A 72 13.60 2.02 1.45
N LEU A 73 12.78 1.89 0.40
CA LEU A 73 13.22 2.08 -0.98
C LEU A 73 13.73 3.51 -1.23
N ALA A 74 13.04 4.52 -0.72
CA ALA A 74 13.49 5.91 -0.84
C ALA A 74 14.82 6.15 -0.11
N GLU A 75 15.03 5.55 1.07
CA GLU A 75 16.30 5.61 1.80
C GLU A 75 17.43 4.90 1.03
N PHE A 76 17.17 3.74 0.42
CA PHE A 76 18.14 3.06 -0.46
C PHE A 76 18.47 3.85 -1.72
N GLU A 77 17.47 4.45 -2.39
CA GLU A 77 17.68 5.30 -3.57
C GLU A 77 18.45 6.58 -3.19
N ALA A 78 18.23 7.13 -1.99
CA ALA A 78 18.98 8.27 -1.48
C ALA A 78 20.44 7.92 -1.14
N GLN A 79 20.71 6.75 -0.57
CA GLN A 79 22.07 6.24 -0.33
C GLN A 79 22.79 5.85 -1.62
N GLY A 80 22.03 5.38 -2.63
CA GLY A 80 22.52 5.06 -3.96
C GLY A 80 22.56 6.24 -4.94
N ALA A 81 22.27 7.47 -4.48
CA ALA A 81 22.20 8.65 -5.32
C ALA A 81 23.57 8.92 -5.99
N LYS A 82 23.65 8.48 -7.26
CA LYS A 82 24.79 8.53 -8.18
C LYS A 82 26.04 7.83 -7.63
N PRO A 83 26.46 6.66 -8.17
CA PRO A 83 27.81 6.66 -8.68
C PRO A 83 27.85 7.90 -9.59
N LYS A 84 28.63 8.93 -9.19
CA LYS A 84 29.21 9.87 -10.18
C LYS A 84 29.47 8.98 -11.37
N THR A 85 28.99 9.34 -12.55
CA THR A 85 29.52 8.76 -13.77
C THR A 85 31.03 8.80 -13.60
N ALA A 86 31.60 7.69 -13.11
CA ALA A 86 32.86 7.17 -13.51
C ALA A 86 32.55 6.95 -14.97
N ARG A 87 32.64 8.06 -15.72
CA ARG A 87 33.12 8.08 -17.06
C ARG A 87 34.42 7.33 -16.86
N VAL A 88 34.29 6.01 -16.97
CA VAL A 88 35.38 5.07 -17.13
C VAL A 88 36.29 5.86 -18.04
N ALA A 89 37.48 6.16 -17.54
CA ALA A 89 38.53 6.74 -18.33
C ALA A 89 38.74 5.73 -19.46
N GLY A 90 37.92 5.86 -20.50
CA GLY A 90 38.06 5.14 -21.75
C GLY A 90 39.41 5.57 -22.26
N ASP A 91 40.10 4.63 -22.90
CA ASP A 91 41.52 4.70 -23.25
C ASP A 91 41.96 6.08 -23.80
N ASP A 92 41.06 6.82 -24.47
CA ASP A 92 41.17 8.24 -24.85
C ASP A 92 41.69 9.21 -23.75
N SER A 93 41.41 8.94 -22.47
CA SER A 93 41.83 9.80 -21.35
C SER A 93 43.26 9.49 -20.88
N LEU A 94 43.73 8.24 -21.11
CA LEU A 94 45.11 7.84 -20.83
C LEU A 94 46.05 8.32 -21.95
N GLU A 95 45.57 8.35 -23.20
CA GLU A 95 46.33 8.87 -24.35
C GLU A 95 46.58 10.38 -24.23
N LYS A 96 45.59 11.16 -23.76
CA LYS A 96 45.76 12.60 -23.48
C LYS A 96 46.63 12.93 -22.26
N ALA A 97 46.86 11.96 -21.37
CA ALA A 97 47.73 12.11 -20.21
C ALA A 97 49.20 11.79 -20.52
N GLY A 98 49.54 11.48 -21.77
CA GLY A 98 50.91 11.20 -22.20
C GLY A 98 51.47 9.87 -21.69
N MET A 99 50.60 8.97 -21.23
CA MET A 99 51.00 7.61 -20.83
C MET A 99 50.89 6.67 -22.03
N ARG A 100 51.86 6.77 -22.93
CA ARG A 100 52.32 5.71 -23.85
C ARG A 100 53.81 5.85 -24.09
#